data_AF-A0A9X7Z5Q0-F1
#
_entry.id   AF-A0A9X7Z5Q0-F1
#
_cell.length_a   1.000
_cell.length_b   1.000
_cell.length_c   1.000
_cell.angle_alpha   90.00
_cell.angle_beta   90.00
_cell.angle_gamma   90.00
#
_symmetry.space_group_name_H-M   'P 1'
#
loop_
_entity.id
_entity.type
_entity.pdbx_description
1 polymer ?
#
loop_
_entity_poly.entity_id
_entity_poly.type
_entity_poly.pdbx_seq_one_letter_code
_entity_poly.pdbx_strand_id
1 'polypeptide(L)'
;MTVKKTHEEFLKELKALRGNAFTVYSRYKANNVPVLVEHSLPECGYMFWIEPITLLRGTNEKCPMCLANQKHQTFCKRVEEITRGEYWPISWFKELHYEVLMYHKLCRKSWRVLPSNFLAGSRCPYCHCSSVEAQVAKHLTYIGAPYVMKHTIPGCKYINPLRFDFIILYHPLWQKDNNIACVIEIDGPQHDHPVEHWGGKATFEKLLIRDKIKDEFCAQNGIRLIRIHHSDFGHIEEILDRELSSLIHNVVDEQGYENFAIPLSFS
;
A
#
# COMPACT_ATOMS: atom_id res chain seq x y z
N MET A 1 -39.93 -29.57 -2.21
CA MET A 1 -39.65 -28.18 -1.80
C MET A 1 -38.35 -27.75 -2.47
N THR A 2 -38.38 -26.76 -3.36
CA THR A 2 -37.17 -26.20 -3.96
C THR A 2 -36.46 -25.40 -2.86
N VAL A 3 -35.33 -25.92 -2.37
CA VAL A 3 -34.50 -25.23 -1.38
C VAL A 3 -34.07 -23.90 -2.01
N LYS A 4 -34.46 -22.78 -1.38
CA LYS A 4 -34.03 -21.46 -1.82
C LYS A 4 -32.56 -21.31 -1.43
N LYS A 5 -31.71 -21.11 -2.42
CA LYS A 5 -30.29 -20.82 -2.24
C LYS A 5 -30.10 -19.66 -1.26
N THR A 6 -29.17 -19.79 -0.32
CA THR A 6 -28.82 -18.74 0.64
C THR A 6 -27.83 -17.74 0.02
N HIS A 7 -27.58 -16.63 0.70
CA HIS A 7 -26.60 -15.64 0.23
C HIS A 7 -25.18 -16.22 0.15
N GLU A 8 -24.76 -17.00 1.15
CA GLU A 8 -23.43 -17.62 1.18
C GLU A 8 -23.27 -18.69 0.08
N GLU A 9 -24.31 -19.48 -0.17
CA GLU A 9 -24.32 -20.47 -1.26
C GLU A 9 -24.20 -19.78 -2.63
N PHE A 10 -24.87 -18.64 -2.83
CA PHE A 10 -24.72 -17.83 -4.04
C PHE A 10 -23.29 -17.31 -4.21
N LEU A 11 -22.67 -16.77 -3.15
CA LEU A 11 -21.29 -16.27 -3.22
C LEU A 11 -20.28 -17.39 -3.52
N LYS A 12 -20.44 -18.56 -2.89
CA LYS A 12 -19.59 -19.74 -3.14
C LYS A 12 -19.69 -20.20 -4.60
N GLU A 13 -20.91 -20.30 -5.13
CA GLU A 13 -21.13 -20.71 -6.51
C GLU A 13 -20.61 -19.66 -7.52
N LEU A 14 -20.83 -18.37 -7.26
CA LEU A 14 -20.29 -17.29 -8.08
C LEU A 14 -18.76 -17.35 -8.14
N LYS A 15 -18.11 -17.55 -6.99
CA LYS A 15 -16.65 -17.68 -6.89
C LYS A 15 -16.14 -18.94 -7.62
N ALA A 16 -16.86 -20.05 -7.53
CA ALA A 16 -16.50 -21.28 -8.25
C ALA A 16 -16.57 -21.12 -9.79
N LEU A 17 -17.52 -20.31 -10.29
CA LEU A 17 -17.73 -20.11 -11.73
C LEU A 17 -16.88 -18.97 -12.32
N ARG A 18 -16.59 -17.93 -11.54
CA ARG A 18 -16.00 -16.67 -12.04
C ARG A 18 -14.73 -16.25 -11.29
N GLY A 19 -14.26 -17.05 -10.34
CA GLY A 19 -13.13 -16.69 -9.49
C GLY A 19 -13.41 -15.40 -8.71
N ASN A 20 -12.43 -14.49 -8.71
CA ASN A 20 -12.54 -13.19 -8.05
C ASN A 20 -13.00 -12.06 -9.00
N ALA A 21 -13.55 -12.40 -10.17
CA ALA A 21 -13.94 -11.38 -11.15
C ALA A 21 -15.09 -10.48 -10.69
N PHE A 22 -15.87 -10.86 -9.68
CA PHE A 22 -16.99 -10.05 -9.18
C PHE A 22 -17.05 -10.01 -7.65
N THR A 23 -17.24 -8.81 -7.10
CA THR A 23 -17.53 -8.59 -5.68
C THR A 23 -18.99 -8.15 -5.51
N VAL A 24 -19.71 -8.76 -4.57
CA VAL A 24 -21.14 -8.51 -4.34
C VAL A 24 -21.33 -7.59 -3.13
N TYR A 25 -22.03 -6.47 -3.32
CA TYR A 25 -22.24 -5.44 -2.29
C TYR A 25 -23.66 -5.43 -1.70
N SER A 26 -24.60 -6.14 -2.30
CA SER A 26 -25.97 -6.24 -1.79
C SER A 26 -26.36 -7.66 -1.41
N ARG A 27 -27.24 -7.81 -0.42
CA ARG A 27 -27.73 -9.12 0.02
C ARG A 27 -28.54 -9.81 -1.06
N TYR A 28 -28.14 -11.04 -1.40
CA TYR A 28 -28.90 -11.91 -2.30
C TYR A 28 -30.24 -12.30 -1.66
N LYS A 29 -31.33 -12.19 -2.42
CA LYS A 29 -32.68 -12.58 -2.00
C LYS A 29 -33.27 -13.70 -2.87
N ALA A 30 -33.08 -13.59 -4.19
CA ALA A 30 -33.52 -14.58 -5.18
C ALA A 30 -32.81 -14.34 -6.51
N ASN A 31 -32.86 -15.34 -7.40
CA ASN A 31 -32.16 -15.35 -8.69
C ASN A 31 -32.60 -14.25 -9.68
N ASN A 32 -33.82 -13.75 -9.53
CA ASN A 32 -34.43 -12.69 -10.35
C ASN A 32 -34.50 -11.33 -9.61
N VAL A 33 -33.92 -11.23 -8.42
CA VAL A 33 -33.83 -9.96 -7.69
C VAL A 33 -32.41 -9.43 -7.89
N PRO A 34 -32.25 -8.28 -8.57
CA PRO A 34 -30.94 -7.74 -8.85
C PRO A 34 -30.08 -7.57 -7.60
N VAL A 35 -28.80 -7.88 -7.75
CA VAL A 35 -27.75 -7.59 -6.77
C VAL A 35 -26.81 -6.55 -7.34
N LEU A 36 -26.33 -5.65 -6.47
CA LEU A 36 -25.26 -4.72 -6.79
C LEU A 36 -23.94 -5.49 -6.75
N VAL A 37 -23.24 -5.48 -7.88
CA VAL A 37 -21.91 -6.09 -8.01
C VAL A 37 -20.92 -5.09 -8.55
N GLU A 38 -19.66 -5.26 -8.20
CA GLU A 38 -18.50 -4.68 -8.87
C GLU A 38 -17.87 -5.77 -9.73
N HIS A 39 -17.53 -5.47 -10.98
CA HIS A 39 -16.57 -6.29 -11.72
C HIS A 39 -15.19 -5.96 -11.12
N SER A 40 -14.55 -6.90 -10.43
CA SER A 40 -13.36 -6.65 -9.59
C SER A 40 -12.05 -7.11 -10.26
N LEU A 41 -12.00 -7.10 -11.60
CA LEU A 41 -10.78 -7.41 -12.35
C LEU A 41 -9.89 -6.17 -12.50
N PRO A 42 -8.56 -6.31 -12.64
CA PRO A 42 -7.65 -5.18 -12.79
C PRO A 42 -8.06 -4.17 -13.88
N GLU A 43 -8.65 -4.67 -14.96
CA GLU A 43 -9.08 -3.90 -16.13
C GLU A 43 -10.45 -3.21 -16.00
N CYS A 44 -11.20 -3.40 -14.90
CA CYS A 44 -12.54 -2.84 -14.76
C CYS A 44 -13.01 -2.84 -13.31
N GLY A 45 -13.68 -1.77 -12.84
CA GLY A 45 -14.24 -1.62 -11.48
C GLY A 45 -15.67 -1.12 -11.47
N TYR A 46 -16.39 -1.42 -12.55
CA TYR A 46 -17.71 -0.89 -12.73
C TYR A 46 -18.69 -1.58 -11.79
N MET A 47 -19.42 -0.77 -11.02
CA MET A 47 -20.53 -1.22 -10.19
C MET A 47 -21.84 -1.15 -10.95
N PHE A 48 -22.62 -2.23 -10.92
CA PHE A 48 -23.91 -2.30 -11.59
C PHE A 48 -24.85 -3.30 -10.93
N TRP A 49 -26.14 -3.09 -11.18
CA TRP A 49 -27.19 -4.03 -10.77
C TRP A 49 -27.35 -5.11 -11.82
N ILE A 50 -27.33 -6.37 -11.39
CA ILE A 50 -27.52 -7.53 -12.27
C ILE A 50 -28.28 -8.63 -11.55
N GLU A 51 -29.11 -9.35 -12.28
CA GLU A 51 -29.78 -10.53 -11.74
C GLU A 51 -28.76 -11.67 -11.49
N PRO A 52 -28.75 -12.29 -10.29
CA PRO A 52 -27.84 -13.39 -9.97
C PRO A 52 -27.83 -14.52 -11.01
N ILE A 53 -28.99 -14.87 -11.57
CA ILE A 53 -29.10 -15.92 -12.58
C ILE A 53 -28.27 -15.63 -13.83
N THR A 54 -28.10 -14.34 -14.16
CA THR A 54 -27.34 -13.88 -15.33
C THR A 54 -25.84 -13.98 -15.09
N LEU A 55 -25.38 -13.78 -13.85
CA LEU A 55 -23.97 -13.98 -13.46
C LEU A 55 -23.58 -15.46 -13.48
N LEU A 56 -24.47 -16.32 -13.00
CA LEU A 56 -24.26 -17.76 -12.85
C LEU A 56 -24.36 -18.56 -14.16
N ARG A 57 -24.78 -17.94 -15.29
CA ARG A 57 -25.00 -18.63 -16.58
C ARG A 57 -24.12 -18.09 -17.71
N GLY A 58 -23.70 -18.96 -18.63
CA GLY A 58 -22.99 -18.63 -19.88
C GLY A 58 -21.47 -18.43 -19.74
N THR A 59 -20.78 -18.17 -20.85
CA THR A 59 -19.30 -18.18 -20.94
C THR A 59 -18.63 -16.80 -20.97
N ASN A 60 -19.34 -15.71 -21.30
CA ASN A 60 -18.73 -14.41 -21.58
C ASN A 60 -18.82 -13.41 -20.40
N GLU A 61 -17.89 -12.45 -20.39
CA GLU A 61 -17.80 -11.27 -19.51
C GLU A 61 -19.17 -10.58 -19.37
N LYS A 62 -19.72 -10.54 -18.15
CA LYS A 62 -21.08 -10.01 -17.88
C LYS A 62 -21.11 -8.53 -17.56
N CYS A 63 -19.95 -7.88 -17.50
CA CYS A 63 -19.88 -6.47 -17.20
C CYS A 63 -20.36 -5.67 -18.42
N PRO A 64 -21.49 -4.96 -18.33
CA PRO A 64 -22.05 -4.20 -19.45
C PRO A 64 -21.06 -3.14 -19.95
N MET A 65 -20.18 -2.65 -19.08
CA MET A 65 -19.14 -1.70 -19.46
C MET A 65 -18.02 -2.33 -20.27
N CYS A 66 -17.57 -3.53 -19.89
CA CYS A 66 -16.60 -4.26 -20.68
C CYS A 66 -17.18 -4.61 -22.04
N LEU A 67 -18.42 -5.11 -22.09
CA LEU A 67 -19.05 -5.51 -23.34
C LEU A 67 -19.33 -4.35 -24.30
N ALA A 68 -19.73 -3.18 -23.77
CA ALA A 68 -20.24 -2.09 -24.61
C ALA A 68 -19.16 -1.19 -25.22
N ASN A 69 -17.91 -1.20 -24.74
CA ASN A 69 -16.93 -0.21 -25.19
C ASN A 69 -15.47 -0.70 -25.21
N GLN A 70 -15.03 -1.13 -26.39
CA GLN A 70 -13.64 -1.52 -26.65
C GLN A 70 -12.64 -0.40 -26.33
N LYS A 71 -12.99 0.89 -26.53
CA LYS A 71 -12.09 2.01 -26.19
C LYS A 71 -11.81 2.07 -24.68
N HIS A 72 -12.82 1.79 -23.85
CA HIS A 72 -12.65 1.75 -22.40
C HIS A 72 -11.74 0.60 -21.98
N GLN A 73 -11.94 -0.60 -22.54
CA GLN A 73 -11.06 -1.73 -22.28
C GLN A 73 -9.60 -1.44 -22.64
N THR A 74 -9.37 -0.89 -23.83
CA THR A 74 -8.01 -0.52 -24.28
C THR A 74 -7.38 0.51 -23.37
N PHE A 75 -8.15 1.48 -22.88
CA PHE A 75 -7.67 2.46 -21.90
C PHE A 75 -7.27 1.81 -20.57
N CYS A 76 -8.12 0.93 -20.01
CA CYS A 76 -7.82 0.23 -18.76
C CYS A 76 -6.57 -0.64 -18.87
N LYS A 77 -6.44 -1.43 -19.95
CA LYS A 77 -5.23 -2.23 -20.22
C LYS A 77 -3.98 -1.37 -20.29
N ARG A 78 -4.05 -0.23 -20.99
CA ARG A 78 -2.93 0.69 -21.09
C ARG A 78 -2.55 1.32 -19.74
N VAL A 79 -3.54 1.64 -18.90
CA VAL A 79 -3.30 2.11 -17.52
C VAL A 79 -2.61 1.02 -16.70
N GLU A 80 -3.06 -0.22 -16.80
CA GLU A 80 -2.45 -1.36 -16.12
C GLU A 80 -1.00 -1.58 -16.57
N GLU A 81 -0.73 -1.57 -17.87
CA GLU A 81 0.62 -1.74 -18.42
C GLU A 81 1.60 -0.65 -17.94
N ILE A 82 1.22 0.63 -18.00
CA ILE A 82 2.11 1.74 -17.62
C ILE A 82 2.25 1.91 -16.10
N THR A 83 1.32 1.37 -15.32
CA THR A 83 1.33 1.50 -13.85
C THR A 83 1.52 0.18 -13.11
N ARG A 84 1.70 -0.92 -13.84
CA ARG A 84 1.77 -2.29 -13.30
C ARG A 84 0.62 -2.60 -12.34
N GLY A 85 -0.57 -2.12 -12.66
CA GLY A 85 -1.79 -2.32 -11.87
C GLY A 85 -1.93 -1.47 -10.60
N GLU A 86 -1.08 -0.45 -10.38
CA GLU A 86 -1.15 0.43 -9.20
C GLU A 86 -2.40 1.34 -9.19
N TYR A 87 -2.91 1.68 -10.37
CA TYR A 87 -4.05 2.59 -10.56
C TYR A 87 -5.26 1.88 -11.15
N TRP A 88 -6.45 2.40 -10.84
CA TRP A 88 -7.72 1.84 -11.31
C TRP A 88 -8.66 2.94 -11.84
N PRO A 89 -9.03 2.92 -13.12
CA PRO A 89 -10.10 3.78 -13.65
C PRO A 89 -11.47 3.40 -13.07
N ILE A 90 -12.01 4.21 -12.15
CA ILE A 90 -13.34 4.00 -11.56
C ILE A 90 -14.44 4.40 -12.55
N SER A 91 -14.28 5.53 -13.22
CA SER A 91 -15.31 6.02 -14.15
C SER A 91 -15.05 5.59 -15.58
N TRP A 92 -16.10 5.69 -16.39
CA TRP A 92 -16.05 5.36 -17.80
C TRP A 92 -15.11 6.29 -18.58
N PHE A 93 -14.20 5.70 -19.36
CA PHE A 93 -13.41 6.39 -20.36
C PHE A 93 -14.22 6.61 -21.64
N LYS A 94 -14.43 7.88 -22.00
CA LYS A 94 -15.08 8.29 -23.25
C LYS A 94 -14.05 8.65 -24.31
N GLU A 95 -13.30 9.73 -24.06
CA GLU A 95 -12.23 10.24 -24.94
C GLU A 95 -11.12 10.90 -24.10
N LEU A 96 -10.01 11.25 -24.73
CA LEU A 96 -8.80 11.70 -24.03
C LEU A 96 -8.94 13.05 -23.30
N HIS A 97 -9.87 13.91 -23.73
CA HIS A 97 -10.15 15.22 -23.14
C HIS A 97 -11.34 15.23 -22.18
N TYR A 98 -11.95 14.07 -21.89
CA TYR A 98 -12.95 13.96 -20.83
C TYR A 98 -12.33 13.32 -19.61
N GLU A 99 -12.50 13.97 -18.46
CA GLU A 99 -11.97 13.48 -17.20
C GLU A 99 -12.48 12.07 -16.86
N VAL A 100 -11.57 11.26 -16.33
CA VAL A 100 -11.84 9.97 -15.73
C VAL A 100 -11.53 10.04 -14.24
N LEU A 101 -12.39 9.46 -13.41
CA LEU A 101 -12.15 9.25 -12.00
C LEU A 101 -11.17 8.08 -11.86
N MET A 102 -9.97 8.38 -11.39
CA MET A 102 -8.91 7.40 -11.14
C MET A 102 -8.83 7.11 -9.64
N TYR A 103 -8.59 5.85 -9.28
CA TYR A 103 -8.29 5.39 -7.94
C TYR A 103 -6.83 5.00 -7.84
N HIS A 104 -6.16 5.45 -6.78
CA HIS A 104 -4.82 5.00 -6.44
C HIS A 104 -4.90 3.98 -5.32
N LYS A 105 -4.58 2.72 -5.62
CA LYS A 105 -4.70 1.61 -4.65
C LYS A 105 -3.87 1.86 -3.40
N LEU A 106 -2.67 2.40 -3.59
CA LEU A 106 -1.73 2.57 -2.50
C LEU A 106 -2.20 3.62 -1.48
N CYS A 107 -2.68 4.80 -1.91
CA CYS A 107 -3.15 5.85 -0.97
C CYS A 107 -4.66 5.84 -0.71
N ARG A 108 -5.41 4.94 -1.36
CA ARG A 108 -6.86 4.76 -1.25
C ARG A 108 -7.67 6.04 -1.52
N LYS A 109 -7.16 6.93 -2.38
CA LYS A 109 -7.86 8.14 -2.81
C LYS A 109 -8.27 8.03 -4.27
N SER A 110 -9.32 8.76 -4.62
CA SER A 110 -9.74 8.95 -6.00
C SER A 110 -9.77 10.43 -6.38
N TRP A 111 -9.41 10.72 -7.63
CA TRP A 111 -9.45 12.07 -8.19
C TRP A 111 -9.79 12.02 -9.68
N ARG A 112 -10.25 13.14 -10.21
CA ARG A 112 -10.51 13.32 -11.64
C ARG A 112 -9.23 13.72 -12.34
N VAL A 113 -8.94 13.07 -13.47
CA VAL A 113 -7.77 13.35 -14.30
C VAL A 113 -8.11 13.19 -15.77
N LEU A 114 -7.52 14.02 -16.63
CA LEU A 114 -7.59 13.80 -18.06
C LEU A 114 -6.78 12.54 -18.45
N PRO A 115 -7.38 11.59 -19.19
CA PRO A 115 -6.67 10.42 -19.69
C PRO A 115 -5.39 10.77 -20.46
N SER A 116 -5.38 11.83 -21.27
CA SER A 116 -4.18 12.32 -21.95
C SER A 116 -3.04 12.63 -20.97
N ASN A 117 -3.34 13.38 -19.90
CA ASN A 117 -2.36 13.77 -18.89
C ASN A 117 -1.87 12.56 -18.10
N PHE A 118 -2.77 11.63 -17.74
CA PHE A 118 -2.41 10.41 -17.03
C PHE A 118 -1.48 9.53 -17.86
N LEU A 119 -1.81 9.32 -19.13
CA LEU A 119 -0.98 8.55 -20.08
C LEU A 119 0.37 9.25 -20.37
N ALA A 120 0.42 10.58 -20.27
CA ALA A 120 1.65 11.36 -20.42
C ALA A 120 2.54 11.38 -19.15
N GLY A 121 2.11 10.79 -18.05
CA GLY A 121 2.93 10.64 -16.83
C GLY A 121 2.38 11.33 -15.58
N SER A 122 1.25 12.03 -15.66
CA SER A 122 0.60 12.57 -14.45
C SER A 122 0.11 11.44 -13.54
N ARG A 123 0.31 11.58 -12.23
CA ARG A 123 -0.01 10.56 -11.20
C ARG A 123 -0.85 11.14 -10.07
N CYS A 124 -1.07 10.34 -9.02
CA CYS A 124 -1.90 10.71 -7.88
C CYS A 124 -1.48 12.07 -7.28
N PRO A 125 -2.35 13.11 -7.30
CA PRO A 125 -2.02 14.42 -6.76
C PRO A 125 -1.88 14.39 -5.23
N TYR A 126 -2.47 13.38 -4.58
CA TYR A 126 -2.34 13.17 -3.13
C TYR A 126 -1.00 12.52 -2.75
N CYS A 127 -0.36 11.80 -3.68
CA CYS A 127 0.97 11.22 -3.45
C CYS A 127 2.10 12.11 -3.95
N HIS A 128 1.78 13.10 -4.77
CA HIS A 128 2.69 14.21 -5.07
C HIS A 128 2.95 15.12 -3.84
N CYS A 129 2.32 14.82 -2.70
CA CYS A 129 2.43 15.54 -1.44
C CYS A 129 2.64 14.60 -0.23
N SER A 130 3.17 13.39 -0.43
CA SER A 130 3.63 12.55 0.68
C SER A 130 5.13 12.75 0.86
N SER A 131 5.54 13.31 1.99
CA SER A 131 6.95 13.32 2.41
C SER A 131 7.55 11.92 2.28
N VAL A 132 8.87 11.81 2.11
CA VAL A 132 9.57 10.51 2.07
C VAL A 132 9.17 9.64 3.26
N GLU A 133 9.01 10.25 4.43
CA GLU A 133 8.46 9.62 5.65
C GLU A 133 7.08 8.98 5.41
N ALA A 134 6.17 9.65 4.72
CA ALA A 134 4.85 9.10 4.43
C ALA A 134 4.90 7.93 3.44
N GLN A 135 5.89 7.89 2.53
CA GLN A 135 6.11 6.74 1.66
C GLN A 135 6.63 5.53 2.44
N VAL A 136 7.63 5.74 3.31
CA VAL A 136 8.16 4.71 4.22
C VAL A 136 7.06 4.17 5.14
N ALA A 137 6.32 5.06 5.82
CA ALA A 137 5.23 4.67 6.73
C ALA A 137 4.16 3.82 6.04
N LYS A 138 3.80 4.21 4.81
CA LYS A 138 2.82 3.51 3.99
C LYS A 138 3.31 2.12 3.58
N HIS A 139 4.56 1.99 3.17
CA HIS A 139 5.14 0.70 2.81
C HIS A 139 5.28 -0.22 4.02
N LEU A 140 5.77 0.29 5.15
CA LEU A 140 5.83 -0.46 6.42
C LEU A 140 4.45 -0.98 6.85
N THR A 141 3.42 -0.14 6.68
CA THR A 141 2.02 -0.54 6.95
C THR A 141 1.53 -1.61 5.97
N TYR A 142 1.92 -1.51 4.69
CA TYR A 142 1.56 -2.48 3.66
C TYR A 142 2.16 -3.86 3.93
N ILE A 143 3.43 -3.94 4.34
CA ILE A 143 4.10 -5.21 4.69
C ILE A 143 3.77 -5.71 6.11
N GLY A 144 2.91 -5.00 6.85
CA GLY A 144 2.50 -5.38 8.19
C GLY A 144 3.57 -5.22 9.28
N ALA A 145 4.63 -4.46 9.01
CA ALA A 145 5.69 -4.20 9.99
C ALA A 145 5.20 -3.22 11.07
N PRO A 146 5.23 -3.56 12.37
CA PRO A 146 4.89 -2.61 13.42
C PRO A 146 6.02 -1.58 13.60
N TYR A 147 5.67 -0.30 13.67
CA TYR A 147 6.64 0.79 13.79
C TYR A 147 6.13 1.95 14.65
N VAL A 148 7.05 2.78 15.13
CA VAL A 148 6.76 4.13 15.62
C VAL A 148 7.60 5.14 14.85
N MET A 149 7.07 6.35 14.71
CA MET A 149 7.74 7.44 14.01
C MET A 149 8.30 8.49 14.97
N LYS A 150 9.44 9.08 14.60
CA LYS A 150 10.02 10.27 15.26
C LYS A 150 10.16 10.11 16.76
N HIS A 151 10.62 8.94 17.20
CA HIS A 151 10.72 8.59 18.61
C HIS A 151 12.18 8.43 19.06
N THR A 152 12.42 8.53 20.37
CA THR A 152 13.75 8.49 20.98
C THR A 152 13.95 7.13 21.61
N ILE A 153 15.17 6.59 21.52
CA ILE A 153 15.57 5.43 22.31
C ILE A 153 16.26 5.93 23.58
N PRO A 154 15.85 5.47 24.79
CA PRO A 154 16.53 5.84 26.03
C PRO A 154 18.04 5.58 25.94
N GLY A 155 18.85 6.58 26.32
CA GLY A 155 20.31 6.52 26.25
C GLY A 155 20.93 7.16 25.01
N CYS A 156 20.20 7.26 23.89
CA CYS A 156 20.70 7.93 22.68
C CYS A 156 20.50 9.45 22.78
N LYS A 157 21.55 10.19 23.15
CA LYS A 157 21.48 11.66 23.31
C LYS A 157 22.78 12.35 22.88
N TYR A 158 22.65 13.57 22.38
CA TYR A 158 23.76 14.51 22.24
C TYR A 158 23.74 15.48 23.43
N ILE A 159 23.08 16.62 23.28
CA ILE A 159 22.66 17.49 24.39
C ILE A 159 21.24 17.10 24.82
N ASN A 160 20.38 16.92 23.83
CA ASN A 160 19.01 16.43 23.99
C ASN A 160 18.90 14.99 23.44
N PRO A 161 17.89 14.21 23.86
CA PRO A 161 17.57 12.92 23.26
C PRO A 161 17.45 13.02 21.73
N LEU A 162 18.10 12.10 21.04
CA LEU A 162 18.07 12.03 19.58
C LEU A 162 16.89 11.16 19.15
N ARG A 163 16.10 11.68 18.20
CA ARG A 163 14.97 10.99 17.60
C ARG A 163 15.42 10.24 16.37
N PHE A 164 14.84 9.05 16.18
CA PHE A 164 14.92 8.27 14.96
C PHE A 164 13.66 8.46 14.13
N ASP A 165 13.79 8.49 12.80
CA ASP A 165 12.65 8.70 11.91
C ASP A 165 11.64 7.57 12.02
N PHE A 166 12.11 6.32 11.96
CA PHE A 166 11.32 5.13 12.24
C PHE A 166 12.05 4.18 13.17
N ILE A 167 11.30 3.57 14.08
CA ILE A 167 11.75 2.43 14.87
C ILE A 167 10.82 1.27 14.59
N ILE A 168 11.37 0.21 14.01
CA ILE A 168 10.67 -1.03 13.67
C ILE A 168 10.70 -1.96 14.87
N LEU A 169 9.56 -2.58 15.13
CA LEU A 169 9.36 -3.43 16.29
C LEU A 169 9.24 -4.90 15.90
N TYR A 170 9.58 -5.78 16.84
CA TYR A 170 9.20 -7.20 16.74
C TYR A 170 7.71 -7.40 17.06
N HIS A 171 7.14 -6.57 17.93
CA HIS A 171 5.76 -6.66 18.37
C HIS A 171 5.09 -5.26 18.42
N PRO A 172 3.80 -5.13 18.09
CA PRO A 172 3.07 -3.85 18.15
C PRO A 172 3.05 -3.16 19.53
N LEU A 173 3.31 -3.93 20.60
CA LEU A 173 3.32 -3.43 21.98
C LEU A 173 4.73 -2.99 22.38
N TRP A 174 4.98 -1.68 22.33
CA TRP A 174 6.28 -1.04 22.61
C TRP A 174 6.90 -1.42 23.96
N GLN A 175 6.08 -1.75 24.96
CA GLN A 175 6.50 -1.88 26.37
C GLN A 175 7.15 -3.22 26.74
N LYS A 176 7.43 -4.10 25.78
CA LYS A 176 8.19 -5.33 26.03
C LYS A 176 9.68 -5.05 26.05
N ASP A 177 10.41 -5.71 26.94
CA ASP A 177 11.87 -5.64 26.97
C ASP A 177 12.44 -6.12 25.62
N ASN A 178 13.41 -5.37 25.08
CA ASN A 178 14.11 -5.67 23.82
C ASN A 178 13.22 -5.79 22.57
N ASN A 179 12.16 -4.96 22.46
CA ASN A 179 11.20 -5.01 21.36
C ASN A 179 11.66 -4.37 20.03
N ILE A 180 12.84 -3.75 19.98
CA ILE A 180 13.33 -3.03 18.80
C ILE A 180 13.98 -4.01 17.82
N ALA A 181 13.44 -4.10 16.61
CA ALA A 181 14.00 -4.92 15.53
C ALA A 181 15.10 -4.19 14.77
N CYS A 182 14.82 -2.95 14.34
CA CYS A 182 15.78 -2.07 13.70
C CYS A 182 15.28 -0.63 13.73
N VAL A 183 16.12 0.31 13.32
CA VAL A 183 15.77 1.72 13.12
C VAL A 183 16.03 2.13 11.67
N ILE A 184 15.24 3.07 11.16
CA ILE A 184 15.39 3.64 9.82
C ILE A 184 15.56 5.15 9.93
N GLU A 185 16.58 5.68 9.25
CA GLU A 185 16.84 7.11 9.08
C GLU A 185 16.70 7.49 7.60
N ILE A 186 16.13 8.67 7.36
CA ILE A 186 15.96 9.23 6.02
C ILE A 186 16.93 10.40 5.87
N ASP A 187 18.03 10.15 5.15
CA ASP A 187 19.09 11.12 4.97
C ASP A 187 18.77 12.03 3.78
N GLY A 188 18.46 13.30 4.06
CA GLY A 188 18.23 14.31 3.03
C GLY A 188 19.53 14.80 2.38
N PRO A 189 19.44 15.56 1.27
CA PRO A 189 20.60 16.11 0.54
C PRO A 189 21.47 17.09 1.33
N GLN A 190 21.08 17.43 2.57
CA GLN A 190 21.86 18.26 3.49
C GLN A 190 23.02 17.49 4.17
N HIS A 191 23.13 16.17 4.00
CA HIS A 191 24.28 15.37 4.45
C HIS A 191 25.47 15.42 3.49
N ASP A 192 25.28 15.87 2.24
CA ASP A 192 26.33 15.79 1.22
C ASP A 192 27.19 17.06 1.11
N HIS A 193 26.60 18.25 1.32
CA HIS A 193 27.31 19.53 1.22
C HIS A 193 26.80 20.58 2.23
N PRO A 194 27.68 21.44 2.77
CA PRO A 194 27.26 22.55 3.63
C PRO A 194 26.44 23.57 2.82
N VAL A 195 25.16 23.75 3.20
CA VAL A 195 24.27 24.75 2.59
C VAL A 195 24.35 26.05 3.39
N GLU A 196 24.97 27.09 2.82
CA GLU A 196 25.18 28.39 3.49
C GLU A 196 23.88 29.03 3.99
N HIS A 197 22.76 28.80 3.30
CA HIS A 197 21.46 29.41 3.62
C HIS A 197 20.78 28.88 4.90
N TRP A 198 21.23 27.76 5.48
CA TRP A 198 20.61 27.11 6.65
C TRP A 198 21.53 27.04 7.89
N GLY A 199 22.50 27.95 7.98
CA GLY A 199 23.41 28.07 9.14
C GLY A 199 24.85 27.60 8.91
N GLY A 200 25.21 27.31 7.66
CA GLY A 200 26.59 27.08 7.23
C GLY A 200 27.28 25.86 7.85
N LYS A 201 28.62 25.92 7.96
CA LYS A 201 29.51 24.81 8.37
C LYS A 201 29.17 24.23 9.75
N ALA A 202 28.72 25.06 10.69
CA ALA A 202 28.41 24.65 12.06
C ALA A 202 27.14 23.78 12.17
N THR A 203 26.13 23.98 11.31
CA THR A 203 24.92 23.13 11.27
C THR A 203 25.26 21.76 10.68
N PHE A 204 26.10 21.73 9.64
CA PHE A 204 26.61 20.52 9.01
C PHE A 204 27.49 19.69 9.96
N GLU A 205 28.43 20.31 10.66
CA GLU A 205 29.27 19.64 11.67
C GLU A 205 28.43 19.06 12.83
N LYS A 206 27.38 19.77 13.26
CA LYS A 206 26.43 19.24 14.26
C LYS A 206 25.65 18.04 13.72
N LEU A 207 25.28 18.05 12.44
CA LEU A 207 24.59 16.93 11.80
C LEU A 207 25.48 15.68 11.82
N LEU A 208 26.73 15.82 11.38
CA LEU A 208 27.73 14.73 11.38
C LEU A 208 27.99 14.17 12.79
N ILE A 209 28.07 15.03 13.81
CA ILE A 209 28.24 14.59 15.20
C ILE A 209 27.01 13.78 15.66
N ARG A 210 25.79 14.24 15.35
CA ARG A 210 24.56 13.56 15.76
C ARG A 210 24.40 12.21 15.07
N ASP A 211 24.75 12.14 13.80
CA ASP A 211 24.79 10.91 13.01
C ASP A 211 25.76 9.91 13.62
N LYS A 212 26.99 10.35 13.91
CA LYS A 212 28.00 9.51 14.54
C LYS A 212 27.53 8.96 15.89
N ILE A 213 26.85 9.79 16.70
CA ILE A 213 26.28 9.34 17.98
C ILE A 213 25.21 8.26 17.75
N LYS A 214 24.33 8.42 16.75
CA LYS A 214 23.32 7.41 16.41
C LYS A 214 23.96 6.11 15.95
N ASP A 215 24.98 6.18 15.09
CA ASP A 215 25.69 5.01 14.57
C ASP A 215 26.39 4.24 15.71
N GLU A 216 27.14 4.94 16.55
CA GLU A 216 27.83 4.36 17.71
C GLU A 216 26.83 3.76 18.72
N PHE A 217 25.74 4.47 19.00
CA PHE A 217 24.70 3.98 19.89
C PHE A 217 24.05 2.70 19.36
N CYS A 218 23.71 2.66 18.07
CA CYS A 218 23.12 1.48 17.45
C CYS A 218 24.08 0.29 17.49
N ALA A 219 25.36 0.51 17.16
CA ALA A 219 26.39 -0.53 17.20
C ALA A 219 26.60 -1.08 18.63
N GLN A 220 26.67 -0.22 19.64
CA GLN A 220 26.87 -0.62 21.04
C GLN A 220 25.69 -1.41 21.62
N ASN A 221 24.47 -1.13 21.16
CA ASN A 221 23.26 -1.79 21.65
C ASN A 221 22.81 -2.95 20.75
N GLY A 222 23.58 -3.31 19.72
CA GLY A 222 23.22 -4.36 18.77
C GLY A 222 21.96 -4.04 17.95
N ILE A 223 21.62 -2.75 17.80
CA ILE A 223 20.46 -2.29 17.04
C ILE A 223 20.89 -2.11 15.59
N ARG A 224 20.21 -2.77 14.67
CA ARG A 224 20.44 -2.59 13.23
C ARG A 224 19.90 -1.22 12.79
N LEU A 225 20.74 -0.43 12.13
CA LEU A 225 20.40 0.87 11.55
C LEU A 225 20.38 0.78 10.02
N ILE A 226 19.26 1.18 9.41
CA ILE A 226 19.06 1.29 7.96
C ILE A 226 19.00 2.77 7.61
N ARG A 227 19.82 3.22 6.65
CA ARG A 227 19.78 4.60 6.13
C ARG A 227 19.25 4.58 4.70
N ILE A 228 18.27 5.44 4.42
CA ILE A 228 17.72 5.65 3.08
C ILE A 228 18.21 7.01 2.60
N HIS A 229 19.14 7.00 1.64
CA HIS A 229 19.70 8.22 1.06
C HIS A 229 18.77 8.81 0.00
N HIS A 230 18.95 10.11 -0.27
CA HIS A 230 18.16 10.82 -1.27
C HIS A 230 18.18 10.16 -2.66
N SER A 231 19.31 9.56 -3.04
CA SER A 231 19.50 8.89 -4.33
C SER A 231 18.58 7.70 -4.49
N ASP A 232 18.14 7.15 -3.35
CA ASP A 232 17.42 5.89 -3.25
C ASP A 232 15.91 6.12 -3.08
N PHE A 233 15.45 7.37 -3.08
CA PHE A 233 14.03 7.69 -2.88
C PHE A 233 13.11 7.13 -3.96
N GLY A 234 13.65 6.82 -5.16
CA GLY A 234 12.92 6.11 -6.21
C GLY A 234 12.74 4.60 -5.97
N HIS A 235 13.48 4.03 -5.01
CA HIS A 235 13.61 2.59 -4.77
C HIS A 235 13.35 2.22 -3.29
N ILE A 236 12.62 3.07 -2.56
CA ILE A 236 12.37 2.89 -1.11
C ILE A 236 11.73 1.54 -0.83
N GLU A 237 10.72 1.16 -1.61
CA GLU A 237 9.97 -0.09 -1.43
C GLU A 237 10.91 -1.31 -1.57
N GLU A 238 11.73 -1.33 -2.63
CA GLU A 238 12.71 -2.39 -2.90
C GLU A 238 13.76 -2.53 -1.78
N ILE A 239 14.20 -1.39 -1.24
CA ILE A 239 15.15 -1.37 -0.12
C ILE A 239 14.49 -1.92 1.13
N LEU A 240 13.30 -1.44 1.48
CA LEU A 240 12.59 -1.90 2.67
C LEU A 240 12.28 -3.41 2.58
N ASP A 241 11.85 -3.90 1.42
CA ASP A 241 11.58 -5.31 1.20
C ASP A 241 12.84 -6.16 1.37
N ARG A 242 13.97 -5.72 0.79
CA ARG A 242 15.26 -6.40 0.95
C ARG A 242 15.71 -6.41 2.41
N GLU A 243 15.73 -5.23 3.04
CA GLU A 243 16.27 -5.07 4.38
C GLU A 243 15.39 -5.73 5.45
N LEU A 244 14.08 -5.73 5.28
CA LEU A 244 13.10 -6.27 6.24
C LEU A 244 12.62 -7.68 5.87
N SER A 245 13.07 -8.27 4.77
CA SER A 245 12.72 -9.65 4.34
C SER A 245 12.86 -10.68 5.46
N SER A 246 13.91 -10.59 6.28
CA SER A 246 14.14 -11.51 7.40
C SER A 246 13.15 -11.35 8.56
N LEU A 247 12.51 -10.18 8.69
CA LEU A 247 11.46 -9.94 9.68
C LEU A 247 10.11 -10.48 9.21
N ILE A 248 9.89 -10.55 7.89
CA ILE A 248 8.65 -11.01 7.26
C ILE A 248 8.52 -12.56 7.33
N HIS A 249 9.63 -13.30 7.26
CA HIS A 249 9.61 -14.77 7.27
C HIS A 249 9.16 -15.41 8.60
N ASN A 250 9.10 -14.67 9.70
CA ASN A 250 8.61 -15.18 10.99
C ASN A 250 7.08 -15.10 11.14
N VAL A 251 6.34 -14.77 10.07
CA VAL A 251 4.88 -14.52 10.13
C VAL A 251 4.06 -15.47 9.23
N VAL A 252 4.69 -16.34 8.43
CA VAL A 252 3.96 -17.26 7.56
C VAL A 252 4.00 -18.68 8.12
N ASP A 253 2.96 -19.03 8.89
CA ASP A 253 2.57 -20.43 9.11
C ASP A 253 2.09 -21.04 7.77
N GLU A 254 2.38 -22.33 7.56
CA GLU A 254 2.06 -23.17 6.38
C GLU A 254 0.58 -23.19 5.93
N GLN A 255 -0.33 -22.48 6.59
CA GLN A 255 -1.77 -22.54 6.32
C GLN A 255 -2.39 -21.29 5.68
N GLY A 256 -1.60 -20.25 5.35
CA GLY A 256 -2.05 -19.19 4.44
C GLY A 256 -3.20 -18.29 4.94
N TYR A 257 -3.23 -17.97 6.23
CA TYR A 257 -4.13 -16.95 6.80
C TYR A 257 -3.34 -15.71 7.25
N GLU A 258 -3.84 -14.52 6.87
CA GLU A 258 -3.42 -13.24 7.48
C GLU A 258 -3.87 -13.21 8.95
N ASN A 259 -2.96 -13.49 9.88
CA ASN A 259 -3.23 -13.36 11.31
C ASN A 259 -2.70 -12.02 11.84
N PHE A 260 -3.59 -11.22 12.43
CA PHE A 260 -3.19 -10.31 13.49
C PHE A 260 -2.60 -11.15 14.63
N ALA A 261 -1.34 -10.89 14.97
CA ALA A 261 -0.61 -11.63 16.01
C ALA A 261 -1.35 -11.58 17.36
N ILE A 262 -1.84 -12.74 17.83
CA ILE A 262 -2.10 -13.00 19.24
C ILE A 262 -1.06 -14.04 19.68
N PRO A 263 -0.28 -13.79 20.76
CA PRO A 263 0.75 -14.73 21.18
C PRO A 263 0.16 -16.04 21.68
N LEU A 264 0.85 -17.14 21.36
CA LEU A 264 0.69 -18.43 22.00
C LEU A 264 0.83 -18.25 23.53
N SER A 265 -0.20 -18.66 24.25
CA SER A 265 -0.14 -18.91 25.68
C SER A 265 0.92 -19.96 25.97
N PHE A 266 1.89 -19.63 26.82
CA PHE A 266 2.63 -20.67 27.56
C PHE A 266 2.88 -20.22 29.00
N SER A 267 2.23 -20.98 29.90
CA SER A 267 2.52 -21.30 31.30
C SER A 267 2.98 -20.18 32.25
#